data_AF-A0A954ZGJ1-F1
#
_entry.id   AF-A0A954ZGJ1-F1
#
_cell.length_a   1.000
_cell.length_b   1.000
_cell.length_c   1.000
_cell.angle_alpha   90.00
_cell.angle_beta   90.00
_cell.angle_gamma   90.00
#
_symmetry.space_group_name_H-M   'P 1'
#
loop_
_entity.id
_entity.type
_entity.pdbx_description
1 polymer ?
#
loop_
_entity_poly.entity_id
_entity_poly.type
_entity_poly.pdbx_seq_one_letter_code
_entity_poly.pdbx_strand_id
1 'polypeptide(L)'
;VDPMIDFAWQRLRGVTSSHRAAQQHAGELLFSRASDADFLDACQTDPAVVHPLIQHPDLSEFLSGDERAAFARELLNRPVLIGRMSLGDVMRFYRAFRWGAASESLQIVSQWCEQNANLEPVLDDSNGTWFGFHRGEFVDKNRDPFRWLPMFIAFQHEGQSAQFEEDALVGVDGTCSLPAAYFLAYCHLLRGDIEGWIEMLDAHLEDETISGDAKVNWLIARAQAEEIRRGKPDLHTLSFERSLAGKQWLEEASLVAVSENAKRRAAYEIFARHALLGEYDAATSLLDRVATSLVEPESTQAIQTWRTQLESLRQARLAAKALRAAQRNERTRARLEERLQGLSSAQAAQESQSLDALMLTLESIQ
;
A
#
# COMPACT_ATOMS: atom_id res chain seq x y z
N VAL A 1 33.86 0.12 4.75
CA VAL A 1 33.16 1.34 4.31
C VAL A 1 33.76 2.49 5.08
N ASP A 2 34.25 3.52 4.41
CA ASP A 2 34.85 4.71 5.06
C ASP A 2 33.76 5.45 5.86
N PRO A 3 33.89 5.66 7.19
CA PRO A 3 32.90 6.39 7.98
C PRO A 3 32.74 7.87 7.56
N MET A 4 33.65 8.41 6.74
CA MET A 4 33.54 9.75 6.15
C MET A 4 32.70 9.80 4.88
N ILE A 5 32.36 8.66 4.28
CA ILE A 5 31.53 8.59 3.08
C ILE A 5 30.12 8.24 3.51
N ASP A 6 29.38 9.27 3.92
CA ASP A 6 27.92 9.20 3.99
C ASP A 6 27.39 9.01 2.56
N PHE A 7 26.72 7.89 2.28
CA PHE A 7 26.14 7.60 0.97
C PHE A 7 24.72 8.19 0.81
N ALA A 8 24.24 9.02 1.75
CA ALA A 8 23.01 9.79 1.62
C ALA A 8 22.98 10.71 0.36
N TRP A 9 24.10 10.85 -0.35
CA TRP A 9 24.30 11.74 -1.50
C TRP A 9 23.74 11.26 -2.84
N GLN A 10 23.17 10.06 -2.97
CA GLN A 10 22.74 9.56 -4.29
C GLN A 10 21.50 10.26 -4.90
N ARG A 11 20.91 11.24 -4.20
CA ARG A 11 19.87 12.13 -4.76
C ARG A 11 20.13 13.63 -4.63
N LEU A 12 21.20 14.04 -3.94
CA LEU A 12 21.58 15.44 -3.92
C LEU A 12 22.05 15.82 -5.34
N ARG A 13 21.30 16.72 -5.99
CA ARG A 13 21.85 17.52 -7.10
C ARG A 13 23.21 18.00 -6.65
N GLY A 14 24.29 17.61 -7.34
CA GLY A 14 25.67 17.82 -6.89
C GLY A 14 25.86 19.23 -6.31
N VAL A 15 25.96 19.30 -4.99
CA VAL A 15 26.08 20.58 -4.29
C VAL A 15 27.54 20.99 -4.41
N THR A 16 27.81 22.03 -5.19
CA THR A 16 29.15 22.62 -5.27
C THR A 16 29.57 23.12 -3.88
N SER A 17 30.88 23.13 -3.61
CA SER A 17 31.45 23.52 -2.30
C SER A 17 30.98 24.90 -1.80
N SER A 18 30.52 25.79 -2.68
CA SER A 18 30.00 27.12 -2.38
C SER A 18 28.65 27.15 -1.64
N HIS A 19 27.90 26.04 -1.61
CA HIS A 19 26.57 26.00 -0.97
C HIS A 19 26.51 25.15 0.31
N ARG A 20 27.62 24.50 0.69
CA ARG A 20 27.67 23.59 1.85
C ARG A 20 27.35 24.29 3.18
N ALA A 21 27.92 25.48 3.42
CA ALA A 21 27.69 26.22 4.67
C ALA A 21 26.22 26.67 4.83
N ALA A 22 25.58 27.10 3.75
CA ALA A 22 24.17 27.48 3.77
C ALA A 22 23.26 26.25 3.98
N GLN A 23 23.61 25.11 3.36
CA GLN A 23 22.88 23.86 3.55
C GLN A 23 22.99 23.35 5.00
N GLN A 24 24.19 23.38 5.57
CA GLN A 24 24.42 23.01 6.96
C GLN A 24 23.62 23.91 7.92
N HIS A 25 23.67 25.23 7.73
CA HIS A 25 22.91 26.16 8.56
C HIS A 25 21.40 25.96 8.45
N ALA A 26 20.89 25.67 7.24
CA ALA A 26 19.48 25.32 7.05
C ALA A 26 19.11 24.00 7.72
N GLY A 27 20.00 23.00 7.68
CA GLY A 27 19.86 21.73 8.40
C GLY A 27 19.78 21.93 9.91
N GLU A 28 20.70 22.71 10.49
CA GLU A 28 20.71 23.04 11.93
C GLU A 28 19.41 23.73 12.36
N LEU A 29 18.93 24.71 11.59
CA LEU A 29 17.67 25.40 11.86
C LEU A 29 16.45 24.49 11.72
N LEU A 30 16.44 23.62 10.71
CA LEU A 30 15.40 22.63 10.49
C LEU A 30 15.36 21.64 11.65
N PHE A 31 16.50 21.06 12.00
CA PHE A 31 16.63 20.11 13.10
C PHE A 31 16.18 20.74 14.42
N SER A 32 16.74 21.90 14.77
CA SER A 32 16.41 22.59 16.03
C SER A 32 14.92 22.87 16.20
N ARG A 33 14.18 23.11 15.12
CA ARG A 33 12.71 23.29 15.19
C ARG A 33 11.95 21.98 15.15
N ALA A 34 12.40 21.03 14.35
CA ALA A 34 11.75 19.74 14.21
C ALA A 34 11.89 18.87 15.47
N SER A 35 13.02 18.98 16.17
CA SER A 35 13.28 18.26 17.42
C SER A 35 12.90 19.05 18.68
N ASP A 36 12.24 20.20 18.53
CA ASP A 36 11.80 21.00 19.66
C ASP A 36 10.71 20.25 20.44
N ALA A 37 10.90 20.08 21.75
CA ALA A 37 10.01 19.26 22.56
C ALA A 37 8.60 19.85 22.64
N ASP A 38 8.47 21.17 22.81
CA ASP A 38 7.18 21.85 22.87
C ASP A 38 6.43 21.71 21.54
N PHE A 39 7.14 21.79 20.41
CA PHE A 39 6.57 21.55 19.09
C PHE A 39 6.10 20.11 18.90
N LEU A 40 6.94 19.12 19.25
CA LEU A 40 6.58 17.70 19.15
C LEU A 40 5.41 17.33 20.06
N ASP A 41 5.32 17.95 21.23
CA ASP A 41 4.21 17.75 22.16
C ASP A 41 2.95 18.44 21.65
N ALA A 42 3.06 19.62 21.04
CA ALA A 42 1.94 20.27 20.34
C ALA A 42 1.39 19.40 19.19
N CYS A 43 2.25 18.71 18.42
CA CYS A 43 1.82 17.77 17.38
C CYS A 43 0.98 16.59 17.93
N GLN A 44 1.08 16.29 19.23
CA GLN A 44 0.31 15.22 19.85
C GLN A 44 -1.11 15.66 20.24
N THR A 45 -1.34 16.96 20.46
CA THR A 45 -2.63 17.53 20.89
C THR A 45 -3.70 17.52 19.78
N ASP A 46 -4.98 17.58 20.15
CA ASP A 46 -6.13 17.48 19.22
C ASP A 46 -6.53 18.87 18.64
N PRO A 47 -6.62 19.06 17.30
CA PRO A 47 -6.36 18.09 16.25
C PRO A 47 -4.87 17.82 16.06
N ALA A 48 -4.56 16.53 16.08
CA ALA A 48 -3.22 16.02 15.83
C ALA A 48 -2.70 16.50 14.48
N VAL A 49 -1.51 17.06 14.46
CA VAL A 49 -0.85 17.46 13.21
C VAL A 49 0.27 16.49 12.92
N VAL A 50 0.26 15.89 11.73
CA VAL A 50 1.39 15.07 11.27
C VAL A 50 2.62 15.96 11.15
N HIS A 51 3.69 15.57 11.85
CA HIS A 51 4.91 16.36 11.92
C HIS A 51 5.45 16.69 10.51
N PRO A 52 5.97 17.90 10.23
CA PRO A 52 6.42 18.28 8.89
C PRO A 52 7.49 17.38 8.29
N LEU A 53 8.44 16.86 9.09
CA LEU A 53 9.43 15.87 8.62
C LEU A 53 8.84 14.48 8.35
N ILE A 54 7.63 14.18 8.84
CA ILE A 54 6.89 12.97 8.47
C ILE A 54 6.12 13.21 7.17
N GLN A 55 5.49 14.38 7.01
CA GLN A 55 4.77 14.76 5.79
C GLN A 55 5.72 14.94 4.59
N HIS A 56 6.89 15.52 4.83
CA HIS A 56 7.90 15.84 3.82
C HIS A 56 9.28 15.29 4.23
N PRO A 57 9.45 13.96 4.26
CA PRO A 57 10.68 13.34 4.75
C PRO A 57 11.89 13.57 3.83
N ASP A 58 11.67 14.01 2.58
CA ASP A 58 12.75 14.46 1.69
C ASP A 58 13.53 15.66 2.26
N LEU A 59 12.95 16.41 3.21
CA LEU A 59 13.67 17.45 3.94
C LEU A 59 14.78 16.90 4.84
N SER A 60 14.77 15.60 5.15
CA SER A 60 15.88 14.95 5.87
C SER A 60 17.19 14.97 5.07
N GLU A 61 17.16 15.24 3.76
CA GLU A 61 18.36 15.47 2.94
C GLU A 61 19.23 16.64 3.45
N PHE A 62 18.65 17.55 4.24
CA PHE A 62 19.38 18.64 4.90
C PHE A 62 20.00 18.26 6.25
N LEU A 63 19.64 17.08 6.78
CA LEU A 63 20.12 16.58 8.06
C LEU A 63 21.31 15.63 7.89
N SER A 64 22.26 15.71 8.80
CA SER A 64 23.32 14.72 8.98
C SER A 64 22.78 13.37 9.48
N GLY A 65 23.57 12.30 9.38
CA GLY A 65 23.20 10.99 9.92
C GLY A 65 22.87 11.03 11.42
N ASP A 66 23.66 11.75 12.21
CA ASP A 66 23.45 11.88 13.66
C ASP A 66 22.15 12.62 13.99
N GLU A 67 21.84 13.71 13.25
CA GLU A 67 20.58 14.45 13.40
C GLU A 67 19.37 13.59 12.99
N ARG A 68 19.49 12.80 11.92
CA ARG A 68 18.44 11.85 11.52
C ARG A 68 18.19 10.82 12.62
N ALA A 69 19.25 10.26 13.19
CA ALA A 69 19.16 9.28 14.25
C ALA A 69 18.58 9.89 15.54
N ALA A 70 19.00 11.11 15.89
CA ALA A 70 18.47 11.84 17.04
C ALA A 70 16.96 12.12 16.87
N PHE A 71 16.54 12.61 15.71
CA PHE A 71 15.12 12.85 15.43
C PHE A 71 14.30 11.55 15.47
N ALA A 72 14.82 10.45 14.90
CA ALA A 72 14.15 9.16 14.97
C ALA A 72 13.97 8.67 16.42
N ARG A 73 14.97 8.87 17.30
CA ARG A 73 14.84 8.57 18.73
C ARG A 73 13.80 9.43 19.43
N GLU A 74 13.69 10.72 19.08
CA GLU A 74 12.63 11.58 19.61
C GLU A 74 11.23 11.11 19.22
N LEU A 75 11.07 10.55 18.00
CA LEU A 75 9.81 9.93 17.57
C LEU A 75 9.52 8.62 18.30
N LEU A 76 10.52 7.76 18.49
CA LEU A 76 10.37 6.49 19.24
C LEU A 76 9.91 6.75 20.70
N ASN A 77 10.37 7.84 21.30
CA ASN A 77 9.91 8.30 22.61
C ASN A 77 8.48 8.87 22.61
N ARG A 78 7.87 9.06 21.43
CA ARG A 78 6.51 9.60 21.24
C ARG A 78 5.66 8.66 20.36
N PRO A 79 5.29 7.48 20.89
CA PRO A 79 4.56 6.43 20.15
C PRO A 79 3.30 6.93 19.43
N VAL A 80 2.59 7.90 20.00
CA VAL A 80 1.36 8.48 19.44
C VAL A 80 1.59 9.13 18.07
N LEU A 81 2.75 9.76 17.85
CA LEU A 81 3.08 10.38 16.56
C LEU A 81 3.32 9.32 15.49
N ILE A 82 3.91 8.19 15.88
CA ILE A 82 4.17 7.05 14.98
C ILE A 82 2.83 6.42 14.57
N GLY A 83 1.95 6.10 15.52
CA GLY A 83 0.70 5.38 15.23
C GLY A 83 -0.27 6.12 14.31
N ARG A 84 -0.12 7.45 14.20
CA ARG A 84 -0.91 8.31 13.32
C ARG A 84 -0.37 8.39 11.89
N MET A 85 0.83 7.87 11.62
CA MET A 85 1.39 7.85 10.28
C MET A 85 0.52 6.98 9.37
N SER A 86 0.25 7.44 8.15
CA SER A 86 -0.29 6.53 7.13
C SER A 86 0.79 5.53 6.71
N LEU A 87 0.38 4.40 6.11
CA LEU A 87 1.31 3.45 5.50
C LEU A 87 2.28 4.15 4.52
N GLY A 88 1.78 5.13 3.75
CA GLY A 88 2.59 5.93 2.85
C GLY A 88 3.62 6.81 3.57
N ASP A 89 3.26 7.38 4.71
CA ASP A 89 4.17 8.19 5.53
C ASP A 89 5.30 7.33 6.10
N VAL A 90 4.99 6.16 6.66
CA VAL A 90 6.00 5.24 7.22
C VAL A 90 7.00 4.78 6.18
N MET A 91 6.53 4.38 5.01
CA MET A 91 7.40 4.01 3.90
C MET A 91 8.29 5.18 3.47
N ARG A 92 7.74 6.39 3.29
CA ARG A 92 8.54 7.57 2.89
C ARG A 92 9.54 7.96 3.97
N PHE A 93 9.15 7.88 5.24
CA PHE A 93 10.00 8.15 6.39
C PHE A 93 11.19 7.18 6.42
N TYR A 94 10.94 5.87 6.44
CA TYR A 94 12.01 4.86 6.41
C TYR A 94 12.92 5.07 5.19
N ARG A 95 12.34 5.37 4.03
CA ARG A 95 13.10 5.65 2.83
C ARG A 95 14.09 6.80 3.00
N ALA A 96 13.69 7.89 3.63
CA ALA A 96 14.54 9.07 3.77
C ALA A 96 15.57 8.89 4.90
N PHE A 97 15.17 8.27 6.02
CA PHE A 97 15.99 8.15 7.23
C PHE A 97 16.92 6.93 7.26
N ARG A 98 16.68 5.89 6.45
CA ARG A 98 17.55 4.69 6.44
C ARG A 98 19.02 4.99 6.13
N TRP A 99 19.30 6.08 5.43
CA TRP A 99 20.66 6.58 5.28
C TRP A 99 21.01 7.43 6.50
N GLY A 100 21.83 6.88 7.40
CA GLY A 100 22.27 7.53 8.63
C GLY A 100 21.52 7.11 9.90
N ALA A 101 20.29 6.63 9.79
CA ALA A 101 19.48 6.15 10.93
C ALA A 101 18.74 4.84 10.62
N ALA A 102 19.44 3.88 9.99
CA ALA A 102 18.83 2.63 9.50
C ALA A 102 18.16 1.81 10.61
N SER A 103 18.78 1.72 11.79
CA SER A 103 18.26 0.96 12.92
C SER A 103 17.03 1.64 13.52
N GLU A 104 17.13 2.93 13.85
CA GLU A 104 16.04 3.68 14.48
C GLU A 104 14.85 3.85 13.55
N SER A 105 15.08 4.08 12.26
CA SER A 105 13.99 4.14 11.28
C SER A 105 13.30 2.78 11.12
N LEU A 106 14.02 1.66 11.21
CA LEU A 106 13.39 0.33 11.21
C LEU A 106 12.56 0.11 12.48
N GLN A 107 13.06 0.52 13.65
CA GLN A 107 12.30 0.47 14.91
C GLN A 107 11.00 1.29 14.84
N ILE A 108 11.01 2.45 14.17
CA ILE A 108 9.79 3.23 13.92
C ILE A 108 8.79 2.44 13.07
N VAL A 109 9.27 1.72 12.05
CA VAL A 109 8.41 0.85 11.23
C VAL A 109 7.84 -0.29 12.09
N SER A 110 8.65 -0.92 12.94
CA SER A 110 8.20 -1.99 13.86
C SER A 110 7.12 -1.49 14.80
N GLN A 111 7.34 -0.36 15.46
CA GLN A 111 6.39 0.26 16.38
C GLN A 111 5.09 0.68 15.68
N TRP A 112 5.18 1.18 14.43
CA TRP A 112 3.99 1.45 13.63
C TRP A 112 3.21 0.18 13.31
N CYS A 113 3.90 -0.91 12.95
CA CYS A 113 3.27 -2.20 12.67
C CYS A 113 2.57 -2.77 13.89
N GLU A 114 3.13 -2.61 15.09
CA GLU A 114 2.50 -3.02 16.35
C GLU A 114 1.19 -2.24 16.59
N GLN A 115 1.24 -0.91 16.47
CA GLN A 115 0.08 -0.04 16.68
C GLN A 115 -1.00 -0.17 15.61
N ASN A 116 -0.64 -0.70 14.44
CA ASN A 116 -1.51 -0.92 13.29
C ASN A 116 -1.59 -2.40 12.91
N ALA A 117 -1.47 -3.32 13.89
CA ALA A 117 -1.43 -4.77 13.64
C ALA A 117 -2.63 -5.27 12.81
N ASN A 118 -3.77 -4.60 12.96
CA ASN A 118 -5.02 -4.88 12.24
C ASN A 118 -5.28 -3.92 11.07
N LEU A 119 -4.23 -3.45 10.37
CA LEU A 119 -4.38 -2.48 9.28
C LEU A 119 -5.30 -3.00 8.16
N GLU A 120 -6.44 -2.34 7.93
CA GLU A 120 -7.41 -2.68 6.88
C GLU A 120 -6.95 -2.22 5.49
N PRO A 121 -7.19 -3.01 4.43
CA PRO A 121 -7.03 -2.52 3.07
C PRO A 121 -7.91 -1.28 2.81
N VAL A 122 -7.33 -0.24 2.24
CA VAL A 122 -8.02 0.98 1.84
C VAL A 122 -8.80 0.75 0.54
N LEU A 123 -10.12 0.85 0.60
CA LEU A 123 -11.01 0.89 -0.57
C LEU A 123 -11.39 2.35 -0.82
N ASP A 124 -10.61 3.03 -1.65
CA ASP A 124 -10.78 4.46 -1.94
C ASP A 124 -10.66 4.72 -3.45
N ASP A 125 -11.57 5.55 -3.96
CA ASP A 125 -11.65 6.01 -5.36
C ASP A 125 -10.92 7.35 -5.60
N SER A 126 -10.28 7.92 -4.56
CA SER A 126 -9.60 9.19 -4.69
C SER A 126 -8.33 9.04 -5.55
N ASN A 127 -8.36 9.72 -6.70
CA ASN A 127 -7.35 9.81 -7.76
C ASN A 127 -5.93 10.18 -7.28
N GLY A 128 -5.22 9.24 -6.67
CA GLY A 128 -3.82 9.37 -6.28
C GLY A 128 -2.92 8.49 -7.16
N THR A 129 -2.77 8.84 -8.44
CA THR A 129 -1.79 8.16 -9.30
C THR A 129 -0.38 8.55 -8.87
N TRP A 130 0.36 7.64 -8.24
CA TRP A 130 1.75 7.94 -7.89
C TRP A 130 2.73 7.70 -9.05
N PHE A 131 2.34 7.05 -10.16
CA PHE A 131 3.23 6.88 -11.33
C PHE A 131 2.57 6.79 -12.72
N GLY A 132 1.35 7.30 -12.92
CA GLY A 132 0.77 7.39 -14.28
C GLY A 132 0.48 6.05 -14.99
N PHE A 133 0.67 4.92 -14.29
CA PHE A 133 0.12 3.64 -14.70
C PHE A 133 -1.27 3.54 -14.09
N HIS A 134 -2.32 3.53 -14.92
CA HIS A 134 -3.69 3.27 -14.47
C HIS A 134 -3.85 1.81 -14.04
N ARG A 135 -3.22 1.45 -12.92
CA ARG A 135 -3.60 0.27 -12.13
C ARG A 135 -4.78 0.69 -11.28
N GLY A 136 -5.67 -0.25 -10.95
CA GLY A 136 -6.72 0.04 -10.00
C GLY A 136 -6.10 0.62 -8.72
N GLU A 137 -6.67 1.70 -8.21
CA GLU A 137 -6.14 2.54 -7.11
C GLU A 137 -5.82 1.75 -5.83
N PHE A 138 -6.40 0.56 -5.69
CA PHE A 138 -6.11 -0.39 -4.62
C PHE A 138 -4.67 -0.91 -4.60
N VAL A 139 -4.07 -1.23 -5.77
CA VAL A 139 -2.68 -1.75 -5.82
C VAL A 139 -1.72 -0.67 -5.32
N ASP A 140 -1.91 0.56 -5.78
CA ASP A 140 -1.06 1.71 -5.43
C ASP A 140 -1.14 2.07 -3.93
N LYS A 141 -2.30 1.90 -3.29
CA LYS A 141 -2.51 2.24 -1.87
C LYS A 141 -2.26 1.08 -0.90
N ASN A 142 -2.48 -0.18 -1.32
CA ASN A 142 -2.46 -1.35 -0.42
C ASN A 142 -1.40 -2.40 -0.73
N ARG A 143 -0.69 -2.31 -1.86
CA ARG A 143 0.31 -3.31 -2.27
C ARG A 143 1.65 -2.67 -2.54
N ASP A 144 1.68 -1.58 -3.29
CA ASP A 144 2.90 -0.87 -3.65
C ASP A 144 3.72 -0.43 -2.42
N PRO A 145 3.14 0.17 -1.36
CA PRO A 145 3.93 0.56 -0.18
C PRO A 145 4.56 -0.66 0.51
N PHE A 146 3.83 -1.79 0.57
CA PHE A 146 4.34 -3.04 1.12
C PHE A 146 5.42 -3.70 0.27
N ARG A 147 5.57 -3.30 -1.00
CA ARG A 147 6.63 -3.80 -1.87
C ARG A 147 7.91 -2.96 -1.79
N TRP A 148 7.78 -1.64 -1.70
CA TRP A 148 8.93 -0.73 -1.79
C TRP A 148 9.80 -0.75 -0.54
N LEU A 149 9.21 -0.81 0.65
CA LEU A 149 9.98 -0.85 1.90
C LEU A 149 10.84 -2.13 2.00
N PRO A 150 10.32 -3.33 1.68
CA PRO A 150 11.10 -4.58 1.62
C PRO A 150 12.27 -4.56 0.65
N MET A 151 12.18 -3.82 -0.46
CA MET A 151 13.35 -3.66 -1.34
C MET A 151 14.54 -3.01 -0.60
N PHE A 152 14.27 -2.07 0.30
CA PHE A 152 15.32 -1.43 1.09
C PHE A 152 15.81 -2.35 2.22
N ILE A 153 14.89 -2.96 2.96
CA ILE A 153 15.24 -3.89 4.06
C ILE A 153 16.00 -5.12 3.53
N ALA A 154 15.52 -5.73 2.45
CA ALA A 154 16.03 -7.02 2.00
C ALA A 154 17.42 -6.93 1.34
N PHE A 155 17.71 -5.82 0.65
CA PHE A 155 18.92 -5.69 -0.19
C PHE A 155 19.99 -4.73 0.37
N GLN A 156 19.64 -3.78 1.25
CA GLN A 156 20.59 -2.75 1.67
C GLN A 156 21.29 -3.05 2.99
N HIS A 157 20.66 -3.85 3.86
CA HIS A 157 21.21 -4.19 5.17
C HIS A 157 20.95 -5.67 5.49
N GLU A 158 22.00 -6.48 5.41
CA GLU A 158 21.95 -7.89 5.81
C GLU A 158 21.53 -8.00 7.30
N GLY A 159 20.66 -8.95 7.62
CA GLY A 159 20.14 -9.16 8.98
C GLY A 159 18.95 -8.30 9.41
N GLN A 160 18.70 -7.13 8.79
CA GLN A 160 17.59 -6.26 9.20
C GLN A 160 16.20 -6.89 9.05
N SER A 161 16.01 -7.76 8.06
CA SER A 161 14.73 -8.46 7.91
C SER A 161 14.47 -9.46 9.03
N ALA A 162 15.51 -10.13 9.55
CA ALA A 162 15.36 -11.07 10.65
C ALA A 162 15.08 -10.31 11.95
N GLN A 163 15.77 -9.18 12.17
CA GLN A 163 15.46 -8.28 13.28
C GLN A 163 14.03 -7.74 13.20
N PHE A 164 13.59 -7.32 12.01
CA PHE A 164 12.23 -6.82 11.82
C PHE A 164 11.16 -7.90 12.06
N GLU A 165 11.45 -9.14 11.68
CA GLU A 165 10.60 -10.29 12.00
C GLU A 165 10.47 -10.50 13.50
N GLU A 166 11.59 -10.53 14.23
CA GLU A 166 11.61 -10.68 15.69
C GLU A 166 10.89 -9.53 16.41
N ASP A 167 11.08 -8.29 15.95
CA ASP A 167 10.58 -7.09 16.62
C ASP A 167 9.10 -6.78 16.33
N ALA A 168 8.58 -7.18 15.16
CA ALA A 168 7.30 -6.64 14.66
C ALA A 168 6.27 -7.68 14.24
N LEU A 169 6.67 -8.94 13.95
CA LEU A 169 5.73 -9.92 13.39
C LEU A 169 4.69 -10.37 14.41
N VAL A 170 5.12 -10.64 15.64
CA VAL A 170 4.28 -11.23 16.69
C VAL A 170 4.02 -10.20 17.78
N GLY A 171 2.75 -9.86 17.99
CA GLY A 171 2.31 -9.00 19.08
C GLY A 171 2.44 -9.68 20.44
N VAL A 172 2.34 -8.88 21.51
CA VAL A 172 2.44 -9.36 22.90
C VAL A 172 1.37 -10.41 23.25
N ASP A 173 0.23 -10.38 22.56
CA ASP A 173 -0.88 -11.31 22.70
C ASP A 173 -0.77 -12.55 21.78
N GLY A 174 0.35 -12.72 21.06
CA GLY A 174 0.57 -13.80 20.10
C GLY A 174 -0.12 -13.59 18.75
N THR A 175 -0.79 -12.44 18.55
CA THR A 175 -1.37 -12.10 17.24
C THR A 175 -0.29 -11.77 16.22
N CYS A 176 -0.57 -12.04 14.95
CA CYS A 176 0.27 -11.56 13.86
C CYS A 176 -0.02 -10.08 13.56
N SER A 177 1.02 -9.26 13.43
CA SER A 177 0.90 -7.93 12.83
C SER A 177 0.81 -8.08 11.30
N LEU A 178 -0.34 -7.76 10.73
CA LEU A 178 -0.56 -7.83 9.28
C LEU A 178 0.39 -6.95 8.47
N PRO A 179 0.63 -5.66 8.81
CA PRO A 179 1.59 -4.88 8.04
C PRO A 179 3.01 -5.46 8.08
N ALA A 180 3.47 -5.96 9.24
CA ALA A 180 4.78 -6.61 9.35
C ALA A 180 4.84 -7.87 8.48
N ALA A 181 3.84 -8.74 8.57
CA ALA A 181 3.74 -9.94 7.75
C ALA A 181 3.72 -9.63 6.26
N TYR A 182 3.04 -8.56 5.84
CA TYR A 182 2.99 -8.15 4.43
C TYR A 182 4.35 -7.65 3.95
N PHE A 183 5.07 -6.85 4.74
CA PHE A 183 6.44 -6.44 4.41
C PHE A 183 7.37 -7.65 4.32
N LEU A 184 7.32 -8.56 5.29
CA LEU A 184 8.16 -9.75 5.33
C LEU A 184 7.88 -10.70 4.15
N ALA A 185 6.61 -10.91 3.80
CA ALA A 185 6.24 -11.71 2.64
C ALA A 185 6.91 -11.18 1.35
N TYR A 186 6.98 -9.86 1.17
CA TYR A 186 7.71 -9.24 0.06
C TYR A 186 9.23 -9.32 0.21
N CYS A 187 9.79 -9.23 1.43
CA CYS A 187 11.22 -9.46 1.67
C CYS A 187 11.62 -10.87 1.21
N HIS A 188 10.86 -11.88 1.61
CA HIS A 188 11.09 -13.27 1.22
C HIS A 188 10.88 -13.50 -0.28
N LEU A 189 9.81 -12.94 -0.86
CA LEU A 189 9.59 -12.99 -2.31
C LEU A 189 10.77 -12.40 -3.10
N LEU A 190 11.28 -11.25 -2.68
CA LEU A 190 12.40 -10.58 -3.35
C LEU A 190 13.73 -11.36 -3.22
N ARG A 191 13.90 -12.13 -2.15
CA ARG A 191 15.03 -13.04 -1.95
C ARG A 191 14.87 -14.38 -2.67
N GLY A 192 13.69 -14.66 -3.24
CA GLY A 192 13.36 -15.95 -3.85
C GLY A 192 13.05 -17.05 -2.83
N ASP A 193 12.72 -16.68 -1.60
CA ASP A 193 12.46 -17.58 -0.46
C ASP A 193 11.01 -17.46 0.05
N ILE A 194 10.06 -17.26 -0.86
CA ILE A 194 8.64 -17.17 -0.50
C ILE A 194 8.09 -18.49 0.07
N GLU A 195 8.69 -19.62 -0.31
CA GLU A 195 8.31 -20.94 0.21
C GLU A 195 8.70 -21.10 1.69
N GLY A 196 9.91 -20.68 2.08
CA GLY A 196 10.32 -20.69 3.49
C GLY A 196 9.44 -19.81 4.38
N TRP A 197 9.02 -18.64 3.86
CA TRP A 197 8.03 -17.80 4.54
C TRP A 197 6.68 -18.50 4.71
N ILE A 198 6.20 -19.20 3.68
CA ILE A 198 4.95 -19.96 3.74
C ILE A 198 5.05 -21.10 4.77
N GLU A 199 6.16 -21.84 4.80
CA GLU A 199 6.40 -22.92 5.77
C GLU A 199 6.40 -22.39 7.21
N MET A 200 7.00 -21.21 7.45
CA MET A 200 6.97 -20.56 8.76
C MET A 200 5.53 -20.19 9.17
N LEU A 201 4.75 -19.59 8.27
CA LEU A 201 3.35 -19.27 8.54
C LEU A 201 2.51 -20.53 8.81
N ASP A 202 2.73 -21.59 8.04
CA ASP A 202 2.03 -22.87 8.23
C ASP A 202 2.39 -23.49 9.60
N ALA A 203 3.66 -23.41 10.04
CA ALA A 203 4.07 -23.88 11.36
C ALA A 203 3.40 -23.12 12.52
N HIS A 204 3.23 -21.80 12.40
CA HIS A 204 2.44 -21.02 13.39
C HIS A 204 0.95 -21.39 13.38
N LEU A 205 0.39 -21.70 12.21
CA LEU A 205 -1.01 -22.10 12.10
C LEU A 205 -1.28 -23.51 12.66
N GLU A 206 -0.26 -24.37 12.68
CA GLU A 206 -0.27 -25.70 13.28
C GLU A 206 -0.08 -25.68 14.82
N ASP A 207 0.41 -24.58 15.39
CA ASP A 207 0.54 -24.40 16.84
C ASP A 207 -0.84 -24.33 17.52
N GLU A 208 -1.18 -25.37 18.30
CA GLU A 208 -2.45 -25.47 19.02
C GLU A 208 -2.66 -24.36 20.07
N THR A 209 -1.60 -23.66 20.47
CA THR A 209 -1.71 -22.52 21.40
C THR A 209 -2.28 -21.27 20.72
N ILE A 210 -2.19 -21.17 19.38
CA ILE A 210 -2.75 -20.07 18.59
C ILE A 210 -4.16 -20.46 18.12
N SER A 211 -5.18 -19.88 18.74
CA SER A 211 -6.59 -20.21 18.45
C SER A 211 -7.50 -18.98 18.48
N GLY A 212 -8.73 -19.15 17.99
CA GLY A 212 -9.74 -18.09 17.97
C GLY A 212 -9.28 -16.85 17.21
N ASP A 213 -9.49 -15.68 17.80
CA ASP A 213 -9.14 -14.38 17.23
C ASP A 213 -7.63 -14.24 16.96
N ALA A 214 -6.77 -14.83 17.79
CA ALA A 214 -5.32 -14.76 17.61
C ALA A 214 -4.87 -15.40 16.28
N LYS A 215 -5.59 -16.45 15.83
CA LYS A 215 -5.31 -17.17 14.59
C LYS A 215 -5.75 -16.41 13.33
N VAL A 216 -6.64 -15.43 13.46
CA VAL A 216 -7.24 -14.71 12.32
C VAL A 216 -6.19 -13.97 11.49
N ASN A 217 -5.29 -13.22 12.11
CA ASN A 217 -4.28 -12.47 11.37
C ASN A 217 -3.22 -13.38 10.74
N TRP A 218 -2.87 -14.49 11.38
CA TRP A 218 -1.98 -15.50 10.78
C TRP A 218 -2.59 -16.09 9.50
N LEU A 219 -3.88 -16.42 9.52
CA LEU A 219 -4.60 -16.91 8.33
C LEU A 219 -4.68 -15.86 7.22
N ILE A 220 -4.89 -14.58 7.56
CA ILE A 220 -4.88 -13.48 6.60
C ILE A 220 -3.48 -13.28 6.00
N ALA A 221 -2.42 -13.32 6.82
CA ALA A 221 -1.04 -13.26 6.36
C ALA A 221 -0.71 -14.42 5.41
N ARG A 222 -1.19 -15.62 5.73
CA ARG A 222 -1.03 -16.81 4.87
C ARG A 222 -1.79 -16.71 3.55
N ALA A 223 -2.99 -16.12 3.57
CA ALA A 223 -3.74 -15.81 2.36
C ALA A 223 -2.94 -14.85 1.46
N GLN A 224 -2.36 -13.80 2.05
CA GLN A 224 -1.51 -12.85 1.33
C GLN A 224 -0.28 -13.51 0.70
N ALA A 225 0.41 -14.38 1.44
CA ALA A 225 1.57 -15.11 0.91
C ALA A 225 1.18 -15.94 -0.32
N GLU A 226 0.02 -16.59 -0.30
CA GLU A 226 -0.49 -17.37 -1.44
C GLU A 226 -0.79 -16.49 -2.67
N GLU A 227 -1.31 -15.27 -2.47
CA GLU A 227 -1.59 -14.34 -3.56
C GLU A 227 -0.34 -13.89 -4.31
N ILE A 228 0.79 -13.77 -3.59
CA ILE A 228 2.05 -13.27 -4.14
C ILE A 228 3.05 -14.38 -4.50
N ARG A 229 2.81 -15.63 -4.08
CA ARG A 229 3.71 -16.79 -4.25
C ARG A 229 4.25 -16.97 -5.67
N ARG A 230 3.43 -16.66 -6.68
CA ARG A 230 3.79 -16.79 -8.11
C ARG A 230 4.44 -15.54 -8.70
N GLY A 231 4.67 -14.51 -7.87
CA GLY A 231 5.44 -13.34 -8.23
C GLY A 231 6.88 -13.70 -8.59
N LYS A 232 7.51 -12.87 -9.43
CA LYS A 232 8.93 -13.04 -9.74
C LYS A 232 9.78 -12.26 -8.73
N PRO A 233 10.94 -12.79 -8.31
CA PRO A 233 11.92 -12.06 -7.51
C PRO A 233 12.62 -11.03 -8.39
N ASP A 234 11.92 -9.94 -8.72
CA ASP A 234 12.50 -8.86 -9.50
C ASP A 234 12.02 -7.50 -8.98
N LEU A 235 13.02 -6.66 -8.71
CA LEU A 235 12.93 -5.28 -8.25
C LEU A 235 12.00 -4.43 -9.11
N HIS A 236 11.93 -4.71 -10.42
CA HIS A 236 11.29 -3.85 -11.41
C HIS A 236 10.03 -4.47 -12.04
N THR A 237 9.82 -5.79 -12.01
CA THR A 237 8.59 -6.38 -12.55
C THR A 237 7.43 -6.35 -11.58
N LEU A 238 6.26 -6.08 -12.12
CA LEU A 238 4.99 -6.08 -11.39
C LEU A 238 4.76 -7.48 -10.80
N SER A 239 4.40 -7.54 -9.52
CA SER A 239 3.87 -8.77 -8.95
C SER A 239 2.54 -9.06 -9.66
N PHE A 240 2.46 -10.18 -10.36
CA PHE A 240 1.18 -10.68 -10.87
C PHE A 240 0.46 -11.36 -9.72
N GLU A 241 -0.13 -10.54 -8.86
CA GLU A 241 -0.90 -11.01 -7.70
C GLU A 241 -2.20 -11.66 -8.16
N ARG A 242 -2.60 -12.70 -7.44
CA ARG A 242 -3.88 -13.39 -7.64
C ARG A 242 -4.72 -13.18 -6.40
N SER A 243 -5.42 -12.06 -6.30
CA SER A 243 -6.03 -11.56 -5.06
C SER A 243 -7.02 -12.48 -4.34
N LEU A 244 -7.43 -13.60 -4.93
CA LEU A 244 -8.26 -14.64 -4.28
C LEU A 244 -7.61 -16.04 -4.26
N ALA A 245 -6.32 -16.16 -4.58
CA ALA A 245 -5.62 -17.45 -4.51
C ALA A 245 -5.58 -18.01 -3.08
N GLY A 246 -5.45 -17.14 -2.08
CA GLY A 246 -5.50 -17.49 -0.65
C GLY A 246 -6.90 -17.56 -0.04
N LYS A 247 -7.97 -17.59 -0.85
CA LYS A 247 -9.36 -17.45 -0.36
C LYS A 247 -9.73 -18.46 0.74
N GLN A 248 -9.28 -19.70 0.64
CA GLN A 248 -9.59 -20.74 1.65
C GLN A 248 -9.13 -20.33 3.06
N TRP A 249 -7.99 -19.64 3.17
CA TRP A 249 -7.45 -19.19 4.46
C TRP A 249 -8.26 -18.02 5.02
N LEU A 250 -8.79 -17.15 4.17
CA LEU A 250 -9.71 -16.08 4.59
C LEU A 250 -11.06 -16.63 5.05
N GLU A 251 -11.56 -17.67 4.38
CA GLU A 251 -12.77 -18.38 4.81
C GLU A 251 -12.54 -19.08 6.15
N GLU A 252 -11.39 -19.74 6.35
CA GLU A 252 -11.00 -20.30 7.65
C GLU A 252 -10.88 -19.21 8.72
N ALA A 253 -10.29 -18.05 8.40
CA ALA A 253 -10.19 -16.92 9.31
C ALA A 253 -11.58 -16.47 9.80
N SER A 254 -12.56 -16.48 8.90
CA SER A 254 -13.95 -16.15 9.23
C SER A 254 -14.62 -17.19 10.12
N LEU A 255 -14.20 -18.47 10.03
CA LEU A 255 -14.73 -19.57 10.83
C LEU A 255 -14.13 -19.61 12.25
N VAL A 256 -12.85 -19.34 12.39
CA VAL A 256 -12.17 -19.37 13.71
C VAL A 256 -12.37 -18.09 14.51
N ALA A 257 -12.73 -16.98 13.86
CA ALA A 257 -13.02 -15.72 14.53
C ALA A 257 -14.17 -15.85 15.53
N VAL A 258 -13.93 -15.41 16.76
CA VAL A 258 -14.88 -15.46 17.88
C VAL A 258 -15.53 -14.10 18.08
N SER A 259 -14.73 -13.05 18.28
CA SER A 259 -15.26 -11.70 18.51
C SER A 259 -15.85 -11.09 17.25
N GLU A 260 -16.76 -10.14 17.43
CA GLU A 260 -17.38 -9.45 16.29
C GLU A 260 -16.35 -8.63 15.50
N ASN A 261 -15.35 -8.05 16.19
CA ASN A 261 -14.25 -7.35 15.54
C ASN A 261 -13.43 -8.28 14.63
N ALA A 262 -13.03 -9.45 15.12
CA ALA A 262 -12.27 -10.42 14.33
C ALA A 262 -13.08 -10.96 13.14
N LYS A 263 -14.38 -11.22 13.32
CA LYS A 263 -15.28 -11.66 12.23
C LYS A 263 -15.44 -10.57 11.17
N ARG A 264 -15.68 -9.33 11.61
CA ARG A 264 -15.76 -8.15 10.74
C ARG A 264 -14.47 -8.00 9.94
N ARG A 265 -13.32 -8.17 10.59
CA ARG A 265 -12.01 -8.10 9.93
C ARG A 265 -11.86 -9.15 8.82
N ALA A 266 -12.09 -10.41 9.13
CA ALA A 266 -11.98 -11.49 8.14
C ALA A 266 -12.95 -11.28 6.97
N ALA A 267 -14.18 -10.85 7.25
CA ALA A 267 -15.16 -10.50 6.23
C ALA A 267 -14.69 -9.35 5.34
N TYR A 268 -14.09 -8.31 5.91
CA TYR A 268 -13.59 -7.15 5.17
C TYR A 268 -12.50 -7.55 4.17
N GLU A 269 -11.60 -8.45 4.56
CA GLU A 269 -10.51 -8.92 3.69
C GLU A 269 -11.03 -9.65 2.44
N ILE A 270 -12.07 -10.48 2.60
CA ILE A 270 -12.73 -11.16 1.47
C ILE A 270 -13.50 -10.14 0.61
N PHE A 271 -14.25 -9.25 1.25
CA PHE A 271 -15.01 -8.18 0.60
C PHE A 271 -14.11 -7.29 -0.27
N ALA A 272 -13.00 -6.80 0.29
CA ALA A 272 -12.06 -5.92 -0.40
C ALA A 272 -11.46 -6.59 -1.65
N ARG A 273 -11.16 -7.89 -1.60
CA ARG A 273 -10.64 -8.65 -2.74
C ARG A 273 -11.68 -8.85 -3.84
N HIS A 274 -12.93 -9.13 -3.50
CA HIS A 274 -14.01 -9.18 -4.51
C HIS A 274 -14.24 -7.80 -5.15
N ALA A 275 -14.25 -6.73 -4.34
CA ALA A 275 -14.38 -5.36 -4.83
C ALA A 275 -13.24 -5.00 -5.80
N LEU A 276 -11.99 -5.37 -5.47
CA LEU A 276 -10.81 -5.20 -6.31
C LEU A 276 -10.95 -5.88 -7.68
N LEU A 277 -11.42 -7.12 -7.68
CA LEU A 277 -11.61 -7.89 -8.91
C LEU A 277 -12.80 -7.38 -9.75
N GLY A 278 -13.59 -6.44 -9.23
CA GLY A 278 -14.83 -5.96 -9.85
C GLY A 278 -15.97 -6.97 -9.75
N GLU A 279 -15.86 -7.94 -8.85
CA GLU A 279 -16.88 -8.95 -8.56
C GLU A 279 -17.91 -8.37 -7.58
N TYR A 280 -18.52 -7.25 -7.95
CA TYR A 280 -19.38 -6.46 -7.07
C TYR A 280 -20.58 -7.26 -6.53
N ASP A 281 -21.17 -8.14 -7.34
CA ASP A 281 -22.31 -8.94 -6.89
C ASP A 281 -21.90 -10.01 -5.85
N ALA A 282 -20.69 -10.55 -5.96
CA ALA A 282 -20.12 -11.47 -4.96
C ALA A 282 -19.80 -10.72 -3.66
N ALA A 283 -19.24 -9.51 -3.75
CA ALA A 283 -19.02 -8.63 -2.62
C ALA A 283 -20.34 -8.28 -1.91
N THR A 284 -21.38 -7.88 -2.64
CA THR A 284 -22.73 -7.62 -2.09
C THR A 284 -23.30 -8.86 -1.40
N SER A 285 -23.22 -10.02 -2.03
CA SER A 285 -23.71 -11.28 -1.45
C SER A 285 -22.99 -11.65 -0.15
N LEU A 286 -21.69 -11.36 -0.06
CA LEU A 286 -20.93 -11.53 1.18
C LEU A 286 -21.45 -10.57 2.26
N LEU A 287 -21.62 -9.28 1.94
CA LEU A 287 -22.14 -8.27 2.87
C LEU A 287 -23.52 -8.66 3.44
N ASP A 288 -24.39 -9.20 2.60
CA ASP A 288 -25.72 -9.68 3.02
C ASP A 288 -25.63 -10.85 3.99
N ARG A 289 -24.71 -11.80 3.75
CA ARG A 289 -24.48 -12.91 4.69
C ARG A 289 -23.95 -12.42 6.03
N VAL A 290 -22.88 -11.61 6.03
CA VAL A 290 -22.21 -11.20 7.27
C VAL A 290 -23.07 -10.27 8.11
N ALA A 291 -23.96 -9.48 7.49
CA ALA A 291 -24.93 -8.64 8.19
C ALA A 291 -25.90 -9.42 9.09
N THR A 292 -26.10 -10.72 8.85
CA THR A 292 -26.93 -11.55 9.73
C THR A 292 -26.21 -11.99 11.01
N SER A 293 -24.87 -11.93 11.02
CA SER A 293 -24.02 -12.43 12.10
C SER A 293 -23.27 -11.33 12.86
N LEU A 294 -23.13 -10.14 12.28
CA LEU A 294 -22.49 -8.97 12.86
C LEU A 294 -23.58 -7.98 13.28
N VAL A 295 -23.94 -7.98 14.56
CA VAL A 295 -25.14 -7.30 15.08
C VAL A 295 -24.82 -6.11 15.98
N GLU A 296 -23.56 -5.92 16.38
CA GLU A 296 -23.15 -4.74 17.12
C GLU A 296 -23.37 -3.47 16.27
N PRO A 297 -23.70 -2.33 16.91
CA PRO A 297 -23.93 -1.08 16.20
C PRO A 297 -22.74 -0.67 15.32
N GLU A 298 -21.51 -0.85 15.81
CA GLU A 298 -20.28 -0.53 15.07
C GLU A 298 -20.14 -1.36 13.79
N SER A 299 -20.37 -2.67 13.86
CA SER A 299 -20.28 -3.53 12.68
C SER A 299 -21.41 -3.28 11.68
N THR A 300 -22.61 -3.00 12.19
CA THR A 300 -23.74 -2.60 11.33
C THR A 300 -23.40 -1.32 10.56
N GLN A 301 -22.81 -0.33 11.24
CA GLN A 301 -22.35 0.91 10.61
C GLN A 301 -21.22 0.65 9.60
N ALA A 302 -20.26 -0.21 9.94
CA ALA A 302 -19.18 -0.60 9.03
C ALA A 302 -19.73 -1.23 7.75
N ILE A 303 -20.67 -2.18 7.86
CA ILE A 303 -21.30 -2.82 6.69
C ILE A 303 -22.00 -1.80 5.79
N GLN A 304 -22.73 -0.83 6.35
CA GLN A 304 -23.37 0.22 5.54
C GLN A 304 -22.34 1.12 4.84
N THR A 305 -21.24 1.40 5.52
CA THR A 305 -20.10 2.14 4.93
C THR A 305 -19.52 1.35 3.75
N TRP A 306 -19.28 0.05 3.93
CA TRP A 306 -18.75 -0.83 2.89
C TRP A 306 -19.69 -0.96 1.68
N ARG A 307 -21.01 -1.04 1.92
CA ARG A 307 -22.01 -1.01 0.83
C ARG A 307 -21.93 0.28 0.01
N THR A 308 -21.78 1.41 0.70
CA THR A 308 -21.66 2.73 0.05
C THR A 308 -20.36 2.82 -0.76
N GLN A 309 -19.24 2.37 -0.20
CA GLN A 309 -17.95 2.29 -0.91
C GLN A 309 -18.03 1.38 -2.15
N LEU A 310 -18.64 0.19 -2.02
CA LEU A 310 -18.80 -0.75 -3.13
C LEU A 310 -19.59 -0.14 -4.29
N GLU A 311 -20.67 0.56 -3.98
CA GLU A 311 -21.48 1.24 -5.00
C GLU A 311 -20.71 2.39 -5.66
N SER A 312 -19.97 3.20 -4.90
CA SER A 312 -19.09 4.23 -5.47
C SER A 312 -18.08 3.63 -6.45
N LEU A 313 -17.40 2.55 -6.06
CA LEU A 313 -16.45 1.84 -6.91
C LEU A 313 -17.11 1.27 -8.18
N ARG A 314 -18.33 0.72 -8.06
CA ARG A 314 -19.11 0.22 -9.19
C ARG A 314 -19.42 1.34 -10.18
N GLN A 315 -19.90 2.49 -9.69
CA GLN A 315 -20.22 3.65 -10.51
C GLN A 315 -18.97 4.26 -11.17
N ALA A 316 -17.88 4.43 -10.41
CA ALA A 316 -16.61 4.93 -10.93
C ALA A 316 -16.07 4.05 -12.06
N ARG A 317 -16.17 2.71 -11.92
CA ARG A 317 -15.74 1.77 -12.96
C ARG A 317 -16.61 1.85 -14.22
N LEU A 318 -17.93 1.97 -14.06
CA LEU A 318 -18.84 2.15 -15.20
C LEU A 318 -18.56 3.47 -15.94
N ALA A 319 -18.38 4.57 -15.20
CA ALA A 319 -18.02 5.87 -15.76
C ALA A 319 -16.67 5.83 -16.51
N ALA A 320 -15.65 5.20 -15.92
CA ALA A 320 -14.35 5.04 -16.55
C ALA A 320 -14.41 4.19 -17.83
N LYS A 321 -15.24 3.12 -17.85
CA LYS A 321 -15.47 2.30 -19.04
C LYS A 321 -16.14 3.11 -20.16
N ALA A 322 -17.17 3.88 -19.82
CA ALA A 322 -17.87 4.75 -20.76
C ALA A 322 -16.92 5.82 -21.34
N LEU A 323 -16.12 6.48 -20.50
CA LEU A 323 -15.14 7.47 -20.94
C LEU A 323 -14.09 6.88 -21.89
N ARG A 324 -13.52 5.71 -21.55
CA ARG A 324 -12.54 5.02 -22.41
C ARG A 324 -13.15 4.61 -23.76
N ALA A 325 -14.41 4.16 -23.77
CA ALA A 325 -15.13 3.84 -25.00
C ALA A 325 -15.31 5.10 -25.86
N ALA A 326 -15.76 6.21 -25.28
CA ALA A 326 -15.89 7.49 -25.97
C ALA A 326 -14.56 7.96 -26.58
N GLN A 327 -13.46 7.95 -25.81
CA GLN A 327 -12.13 8.31 -26.29
C GLN A 327 -11.62 7.39 -27.42
N ARG A 328 -11.93 6.09 -27.34
CA ARG A 328 -11.57 5.14 -28.41
C ARG A 328 -12.35 5.43 -29.68
N ASN A 329 -13.64 5.72 -29.56
CA ASN A 329 -14.48 6.06 -30.71
C ASN A 329 -14.00 7.36 -31.36
N GLU A 330 -13.68 8.39 -30.57
CA GLU A 330 -13.12 9.64 -31.07
C GLU A 330 -11.80 9.43 -31.82
N ARG A 331 -10.85 8.67 -31.25
CA ARG A 331 -9.59 8.33 -31.94
C ARG A 331 -9.82 7.53 -33.22
N THR A 332 -10.81 6.64 -33.22
CA THR A 332 -11.14 5.83 -34.40
C THR A 332 -11.72 6.71 -35.49
N ARG A 333 -12.64 7.61 -35.14
CA ARG A 333 -13.20 8.62 -36.04
C ARG A 333 -12.12 9.52 -36.64
N ALA A 334 -11.24 10.09 -35.81
CA ALA A 334 -10.16 10.96 -36.28
C ALA A 334 -9.23 10.26 -37.28
N ARG A 335 -8.85 9.00 -37.02
CA ARG A 335 -8.03 8.19 -37.95
C ARG A 335 -8.72 7.92 -39.28
N LEU A 336 -10.04 7.73 -39.25
CA LEU A 336 -10.82 7.47 -40.46
C LEU A 336 -10.98 8.75 -41.29
N GLU A 337 -11.22 9.89 -40.65
CA GLU A 337 -11.27 11.20 -41.31
C GLU A 337 -9.92 11.55 -41.96
N GLU A 338 -8.79 11.31 -41.29
CA GLU A 338 -7.45 11.49 -41.86
C GLU A 338 -7.21 10.59 -43.09
N ARG A 339 -7.61 9.32 -43.01
CA ARG A 339 -7.47 8.37 -44.13
C ARG A 339 -8.31 8.78 -45.33
N LEU A 340 -9.53 9.25 -45.14
CA LEU A 340 -10.39 9.76 -46.21
C LEU A 340 -9.77 10.96 -46.92
N GLN A 341 -9.12 11.87 -46.19
CA GLN A 341 -8.44 13.04 -46.78
C GLN A 341 -7.23 12.66 -47.65
N GLY A 342 -6.62 11.49 -47.42
CA GLY A 342 -5.49 10.97 -48.20
C GLY A 342 -5.86 10.17 -49.46
N LEU A 343 -7.14 9.90 -49.70
CA LEU A 343 -7.61 9.06 -50.83
C LEU A 343 -8.00 9.89 -52.05
N SER A 344 -7.87 9.29 -53.24
CA SER A 344 -8.42 9.86 -54.47
C SER A 344 -9.95 9.93 -54.42
N SER A 345 -10.57 10.87 -55.15
CA SER A 345 -12.02 11.17 -55.06
C SER A 345 -12.95 9.96 -55.28
N ALA A 346 -12.55 8.98 -56.10
CA ALA A 346 -13.31 7.75 -56.33
C ALA A 346 -13.18 6.73 -55.17
N GLN A 347 -12.01 6.64 -54.55
CA GLN A 347 -11.76 5.77 -53.39
C GLN A 347 -12.38 6.35 -52.11
N ALA A 348 -12.38 7.67 -51.96
CA ALA A 348 -13.01 8.36 -50.83
C ALA A 348 -14.53 8.17 -50.79
N ALA A 349 -15.22 8.15 -51.95
CA ALA A 349 -16.66 7.93 -52.01
C ALA A 349 -17.08 6.50 -51.59
N GLN A 350 -16.30 5.49 -51.97
CA GLN A 350 -16.56 4.10 -51.61
C GLN A 350 -16.24 3.81 -50.13
N GLU A 351 -15.15 4.39 -49.59
CA GLU A 351 -14.85 4.28 -48.16
C GLU A 351 -15.84 5.06 -47.27
N SER A 352 -16.34 6.21 -47.73
CA SER A 352 -17.33 7.02 -46.99
C SER A 352 -18.64 6.26 -46.73
N GLN A 353 -19.17 5.53 -47.72
CA GLN A 353 -20.37 4.68 -47.53
C GLN A 353 -20.13 3.51 -46.57
N SER A 354 -18.93 2.92 -46.58
CA SER A 354 -18.55 1.89 -45.60
C SER A 354 -18.41 2.45 -44.19
N LEU A 355 -18.05 3.74 -44.08
CA LEU A 355 -17.85 4.46 -42.84
C LEU A 355 -19.16 4.79 -42.14
N ASP A 356 -20.15 5.28 -42.88
CA ASP A 356 -21.50 5.55 -42.35
C ASP A 356 -22.13 4.25 -41.80
N ALA A 357 -21.92 3.13 -42.49
CA ALA A 357 -22.38 1.82 -42.02
C ALA A 357 -21.66 1.37 -40.72
N LEU A 358 -20.35 1.59 -40.62
CA LEU A 358 -19.58 1.26 -39.40
C LEU A 358 -19.95 2.17 -38.22
N MET A 359 -20.20 3.45 -38.47
CA MET A 359 -20.64 4.41 -37.44
C MET A 359 -22.02 4.05 -36.89
N LEU A 360 -22.98 3.70 -37.75
CA LEU A 360 -24.30 3.19 -37.34
C LEU A 360 -24.19 1.88 -36.52
N THR A 361 -23.22 1.03 -36.85
CA THR A 361 -22.98 -0.21 -36.10
C THR A 361 -22.37 0.08 -34.72
N LEU A 362 -21.48 1.08 -34.62
CA LEU A 362 -20.90 1.51 -33.34
C LEU A 362 -21.92 2.18 -32.42
N GLU A 363 -22.89 2.92 -32.97
CA GLU A 363 -23.98 3.56 -32.24
C GLU A 363 -25.03 2.55 -31.73
N SER A 364 -25.23 1.42 -32.42
CA SER A 364 -26.17 0.37 -32.03
C SER A 364 -25.63 -0.66 -31.02
N ILE A 365 -24.33 -0.62 -30.71
CA ILE A 365 -23.67 -1.45 -29.69
C ILE A 365 -23.63 -0.74 -28.33
N GLN A 366 -23.99 0.55 -28.28
CA GLN A 366 -24.24 1.29 -27.04
C GLN A 366 -25.60 0.92 -26.44
#